data_AF-A0A6C1E9C9-F1
#
_entry.id   AF-A0A6C1E9C9-F1
#
_cell.length_a   1.000
_cell.length_b   1.000
_cell.length_c   1.000
_cell.angle_alpha   90.00
_cell.angle_beta   90.00
_cell.angle_gamma   90.00
#
_symmetry.space_group_name_H-M   'P 1'
#
loop_
_entity.id
_entity.type
_entity.pdbx_description
1 polymer ?
#
loop_
_entity_poly.entity_id
_entity_poly.type
_entity_poly.pdbx_seq_one_letter_code
_entity_poly.pdbx_strand_id
1 'polypeptide(L)'
;MEIRRERLQQIVKLDCSEDDEISDLYLHIVQMFGSIEKTTTGDVTKLQLLDDVEIELTLNSIVIEWTKDSMVSETVADSIIIMTLGLQTKKKNVLSESKLEERDSNAWKVHELQNLFQEQFGDCFSAETGQEEGVGNGSVTIGKSKAIVDFSTMKLIDCNSNPLRGRVESILSIGQKLTTPLC
;
A
#
# COMPACT_ATOMS: atom_id res chain seq x y z
N MET A 1 -2.31 -43.55 9.10
CA MET A 1 -1.30 -43.64 8.02
C MET A 1 -1.15 -42.23 7.49
N GLU A 2 -0.20 -41.47 8.03
CA GLU A 2 0.10 -40.12 7.54
C GLU A 2 0.65 -40.26 6.13
N ILE A 3 -0.15 -39.84 5.15
CA ILE A 3 0.34 -39.63 3.80
C ILE A 3 1.32 -38.46 3.92
N ARG A 4 2.63 -38.75 3.96
CA ARG A 4 3.65 -37.71 3.84
C ARG A 4 3.47 -37.06 2.48
N ARG A 5 2.79 -35.92 2.46
CA ARG A 5 2.67 -35.11 1.26
C ARG A 5 4.06 -34.57 0.94
N GLU A 6 4.48 -34.73 -0.31
CA GLU A 6 5.74 -34.21 -0.79
C GLU A 6 5.71 -32.67 -0.66
N ARG A 7 6.79 -32.05 -0.20
CA ARG A 7 6.89 -30.59 -0.06
C ARG A 7 7.82 -30.03 -1.13
N LEU A 8 7.45 -28.89 -1.68
CA LEU A 8 8.28 -28.09 -2.57
C LEU A 8 8.88 -26.93 -1.77
N GLN A 9 10.05 -26.46 -2.21
CA GLN A 9 10.78 -25.37 -1.56
C GLN A 9 11.32 -24.41 -2.60
N GLN A 10 11.20 -23.12 -2.33
CA GLN A 10 11.87 -22.05 -3.08
C GLN A 10 12.68 -21.20 -2.11
N ILE A 11 13.93 -20.93 -2.48
CA ILE A 11 14.82 -20.05 -1.74
C ILE A 11 15.01 -18.77 -2.55
N VAL A 12 14.74 -17.63 -1.93
CA VAL A 12 15.00 -16.30 -2.49
C VAL A 12 16.09 -15.66 -1.65
N LYS A 13 17.26 -15.43 -2.25
CA LYS A 13 18.35 -14.72 -1.56
C LYS A 13 18.02 -13.25 -1.50
N LEU A 14 18.15 -12.68 -0.32
CA LEU A 14 17.95 -11.27 -0.04
C LEU A 14 19.30 -10.54 -0.09
N ASP A 15 19.35 -9.44 -0.80
CA ASP A 15 20.43 -8.43 -0.68
C ASP A 15 20.07 -7.42 0.44
N CYS A 16 19.38 -7.87 1.51
CA CYS A 16 18.92 -6.99 2.59
C CYS A 16 20.13 -6.48 3.37
N SER A 17 20.19 -5.16 3.52
CA SER A 17 21.21 -4.48 4.34
C SER A 17 20.67 -4.08 5.72
N GLU A 18 19.35 -4.10 5.90
CA GLU A 18 18.65 -3.52 7.07
C GLU A 18 17.40 -4.33 7.44
N ASP A 19 17.05 -4.35 8.73
CA ASP A 19 15.93 -5.12 9.32
C ASP A 19 14.53 -4.68 8.85
N ASP A 20 14.43 -3.49 8.24
CA ASP A 20 13.17 -2.88 7.82
C ASP A 20 12.50 -3.65 6.66
N GLU A 21 13.28 -4.26 5.75
CA GLU A 21 12.75 -5.00 4.59
C GLU A 21 11.99 -6.28 5.00
N ILE A 22 12.45 -6.95 6.06
CA ILE A 22 11.79 -8.15 6.62
C ILE A 22 10.47 -7.74 7.30
N SER A 23 10.48 -6.60 7.98
CA SER A 23 9.29 -6.04 8.63
C SER A 23 8.22 -5.66 7.61
N ASP A 24 8.63 -5.05 6.48
CA ASP A 24 7.75 -4.73 5.37
C ASP A 24 7.15 -5.97 4.73
N LEU A 25 7.96 -6.99 4.43
CA LEU A 25 7.45 -8.25 3.86
C LEU A 25 6.43 -8.91 4.80
N TYR A 26 6.75 -8.97 6.10
CA TYR A 26 5.82 -9.49 7.11
C TYR A 26 4.49 -8.73 7.09
N LEU A 27 4.52 -7.40 7.04
CA LEU A 27 3.31 -6.57 6.99
C LEU A 27 2.47 -6.86 5.74
N HIS A 28 3.08 -6.95 4.56
CA HIS A 28 2.37 -7.27 3.31
C HIS A 28 1.73 -8.67 3.37
N ILE A 29 2.41 -9.65 3.96
CA ILE A 29 1.87 -11.01 4.13
C ILE A 29 0.63 -10.97 5.05
N VAL A 30 0.70 -10.27 6.18
CA VAL A 30 -0.45 -10.10 7.10
C VAL A 30 -1.61 -9.39 6.41
N GLN A 31 -1.34 -8.36 5.61
CA GLN A 31 -2.38 -7.62 4.90
C GLN A 31 -3.12 -8.49 3.87
N MET A 32 -2.41 -9.36 3.15
CA MET A 32 -3.03 -10.19 2.11
C MET A 32 -3.69 -11.45 2.66
N PHE A 33 -3.09 -12.09 3.67
CA PHE A 33 -3.54 -13.41 4.14
C PHE A 33 -4.20 -13.38 5.52
N GLY A 34 -4.18 -12.23 6.20
CA GLY A 34 -4.80 -12.04 7.50
C GLY A 34 -3.99 -12.67 8.62
N SER A 35 -4.64 -13.50 9.45
CA SER A 35 -4.01 -14.10 10.63
C SER A 35 -3.04 -15.21 10.20
N ILE A 36 -1.76 -15.00 10.53
CA ILE A 36 -0.66 -15.94 10.29
C ILE A 36 -0.01 -16.29 11.63
N GLU A 37 0.43 -17.54 11.80
CA GLU A 37 1.15 -17.92 13.01
C GLU A 37 2.62 -17.53 12.85
N LYS A 38 3.12 -16.69 13.76
CA LYS A 38 4.51 -16.24 13.76
C LYS A 38 5.27 -16.87 14.93
N THR A 39 6.39 -17.51 14.63
CA THR A 39 7.34 -18.00 15.63
C THR A 39 8.72 -17.43 15.33
N THR A 40 9.25 -16.59 16.23
CA THR A 40 10.61 -16.05 16.09
C THR A 40 11.54 -16.77 17.06
N THR A 41 12.63 -17.34 16.53
CA THR A 41 13.67 -18.04 17.30
C THR A 41 15.03 -17.49 16.91
N GLY A 42 15.59 -16.61 17.74
CA GLY A 42 16.84 -15.90 17.41
C GLY A 42 16.65 -15.03 16.16
N ASP A 43 17.55 -15.19 15.19
CA ASP A 43 17.56 -14.41 13.93
C ASP A 43 16.63 -15.01 12.85
N VAL A 44 15.87 -16.05 13.19
CA VAL A 44 14.97 -16.75 12.27
C VAL A 44 13.53 -16.47 12.67
N THR A 45 12.75 -15.94 11.72
CA THR A 45 11.30 -15.77 11.88
C THR A 45 10.57 -16.75 10.97
N LYS A 46 9.79 -17.66 11.55
CA LYS A 46 8.91 -18.58 10.83
C LYS A 46 7.48 -18.05 10.79
N LEU A 47 6.85 -18.12 9.63
CA LEU A 47 5.45 -17.79 9.40
C LEU A 47 4.73 -19.03 8.86
N GLN A 48 3.63 -19.42 9.48
CA GLN A 48 2.76 -20.49 9.00
C GLN A 48 1.49 -19.89 8.39
N LEU A 49 1.19 -20.28 7.16
CA LEU A 49 0.00 -19.87 6.41
C LEU A 49 -0.82 -21.11 6.03
N LEU A 50 -2.11 -21.08 6.39
CA LEU A 50 -3.11 -22.09 6.01
C LEU A 50 -2.66 -23.54 6.28
N ASP A 51 -1.84 -23.76 7.31
CA ASP A 51 -1.23 -25.05 7.71
C ASP A 51 -0.34 -25.76 6.68
N ASP A 52 -0.33 -25.31 5.42
CA ASP A 52 0.32 -25.99 4.30
C ASP A 52 1.44 -25.16 3.64
N VAL A 53 1.62 -23.90 4.05
CA VAL A 53 2.71 -23.02 3.57
C VAL A 53 3.50 -22.51 4.76
N GLU A 54 4.80 -22.77 4.78
CA GLU A 54 5.75 -22.28 5.79
C GLU A 54 6.71 -21.29 5.11
N ILE A 55 6.97 -20.16 5.77
CA ILE A 55 7.96 -19.19 5.33
C ILE A 55 8.99 -19.04 6.44
N GLU A 56 10.25 -19.23 6.12
CA GLU A 56 11.37 -18.95 7.01
C GLU A 56 12.11 -17.70 6.53
N LEU A 57 12.07 -16.66 7.35
CA LEU A 57 12.69 -15.37 7.13
C LEU A 57 14.00 -15.30 7.93
N THR A 58 15.09 -15.00 7.23
CA THR A 58 16.41 -14.72 7.79
C THR A 58 16.94 -13.42 7.19
N LEU A 59 17.99 -12.84 7.79
CA LEU A 59 18.62 -11.60 7.30
C LEU A 59 18.95 -11.63 5.79
N ASN A 60 19.40 -12.79 5.28
CA ASN A 60 19.95 -12.88 3.92
C ASN A 60 19.12 -13.77 3.00
N SER A 61 18.03 -14.38 3.47
CA SER A 61 17.23 -15.27 2.64
C SER A 61 15.83 -15.46 3.17
N ILE A 62 14.93 -15.71 2.22
CA ILE A 62 13.56 -16.14 2.46
C ILE A 62 13.44 -17.54 1.87
N VAL A 63 12.99 -18.47 2.70
CA VAL A 63 12.70 -19.84 2.30
C VAL A 63 11.19 -20.01 2.37
N ILE A 64 10.59 -20.48 1.28
CA ILE A 64 9.14 -20.71 1.18
C ILE A 64 8.95 -22.18 0.89
N GLU A 65 8.18 -22.87 1.74
CA GLU A 65 7.91 -24.30 1.63
C GLU A 65 6.42 -24.58 1.60
N TRP A 66 5.95 -25.35 0.62
CA TRP A 66 4.54 -25.67 0.48
C TRP A 66 4.28 -27.12 0.10
N THR A 67 3.07 -27.59 0.38
CA THR A 67 2.59 -28.91 -0.02
C THR A 67 2.44 -29.01 -1.54
N LYS A 68 3.10 -30.01 -2.16
CA LYS A 68 2.99 -30.31 -3.59
C LYS A 68 1.56 -30.74 -3.95
N ASP A 69 1.13 -30.41 -5.17
CA ASP A 69 -0.19 -30.73 -5.74
C ASP A 69 -1.38 -30.07 -5.02
N SER A 70 -1.14 -29.12 -4.10
CA SER A 70 -2.17 -28.26 -3.53
C SER A 70 -2.24 -26.95 -4.30
N MET A 71 -3.28 -26.79 -5.13
CA MET A 71 -3.50 -25.56 -5.92
C MET A 71 -3.56 -24.31 -5.03
N VAL A 72 -4.13 -24.43 -3.83
CA VAL A 72 -4.21 -23.31 -2.87
C VAL A 72 -2.81 -22.94 -2.37
N SER A 73 -2.04 -23.93 -1.92
CA SER A 73 -0.70 -23.70 -1.36
C SER A 73 0.28 -23.20 -2.42
N GLU A 74 0.16 -23.70 -3.66
CA GLU A 74 0.94 -23.23 -4.82
C GLU A 74 0.61 -21.76 -5.15
N THR A 75 -0.67 -21.40 -5.21
CA THR A 75 -1.09 -20.01 -5.45
C THR A 75 -0.58 -19.05 -4.36
N VAL A 76 -0.64 -19.48 -3.10
CA VAL A 76 -0.13 -18.69 -1.97
C VAL A 76 1.39 -18.53 -2.07
N ALA A 77 2.11 -19.62 -2.34
CA ALA A 77 3.57 -19.60 -2.51
C ALA A 77 3.98 -18.67 -3.66
N ASP A 78 3.33 -18.76 -4.83
CA ASP A 78 3.58 -17.88 -5.98
C ASP A 78 3.37 -16.40 -5.62
N SER A 79 2.29 -16.10 -4.90
CA SER A 79 2.01 -14.73 -4.44
C SER A 79 3.12 -14.19 -3.52
N ILE A 80 3.64 -15.02 -2.61
CA ILE A 80 4.74 -14.62 -1.71
C ILE A 80 6.02 -14.39 -2.49
N ILE A 81 6.35 -15.28 -3.43
CA ILE A 81 7.52 -15.13 -4.31
C ILE A 81 7.45 -13.79 -5.07
N ILE A 82 6.30 -13.47 -5.65
CA ILE A 82 6.10 -12.20 -6.38
C ILE A 82 6.29 -11.00 -5.45
N MET A 83 5.73 -11.02 -4.24
CA MET A 83 5.93 -9.95 -3.25
C MET A 83 7.41 -9.76 -2.91
N THR A 84 8.12 -10.87 -2.63
CA THR A 84 9.54 -10.83 -2.31
C THR A 84 10.35 -10.25 -3.47
N LEU A 85 10.10 -10.69 -4.70
CA LEU A 85 10.76 -10.13 -5.88
C LEU A 85 10.42 -8.64 -6.08
N GLY A 86 9.17 -8.26 -5.85
CA GLY A 86 8.72 -6.86 -5.90
C GLY A 86 9.53 -5.96 -4.97
N LEU A 87 9.73 -6.37 -3.71
CA LEU A 87 10.55 -5.65 -2.74
C LEU A 87 12.00 -5.51 -3.20
N GLN A 88 12.58 -6.57 -3.78
CA GLN A 88 13.95 -6.51 -4.31
C GLN A 88 14.11 -5.62 -5.53
N THR A 89 13.09 -5.53 -6.39
CA THR A 89 13.13 -4.65 -7.56
C THR A 89 13.05 -3.17 -7.23
N LYS A 90 12.47 -2.80 -6.07
CA LYS A 90 12.54 -1.42 -5.56
C LYS A 90 14.02 -1.00 -5.41
N LYS A 91 14.85 -1.89 -4.85
CA LYS A 91 16.29 -1.64 -4.60
C LYS A 91 17.17 -1.62 -5.86
N LYS A 92 16.77 -2.31 -6.94
CA LYS A 92 17.64 -2.57 -8.10
C LYS A 92 17.39 -1.66 -9.30
N ASN A 93 16.47 -0.70 -9.19
CA ASN A 93 16.15 0.21 -10.28
C ASN A 93 17.09 1.43 -10.31
N VAL A 94 18.35 1.21 -10.72
CA VAL A 94 19.33 2.26 -11.09
C VAL A 94 18.98 2.92 -12.44
N LEU A 95 17.68 3.03 -12.74
CA LEU A 95 17.15 3.93 -13.76
C LEU A 95 15.94 4.64 -13.15
N SER A 96 16.27 5.75 -12.47
CA SER A 96 15.36 6.83 -12.08
C SER A 96 14.34 6.50 -10.99
N GLU A 97 14.86 6.22 -9.80
CA GLU A 97 14.18 6.47 -8.51
C GLU A 97 13.85 7.95 -8.24
N SER A 98 14.15 8.87 -9.16
CA SER A 98 13.64 10.26 -9.12
C SER A 98 12.11 10.38 -9.32
N LYS A 99 11.35 9.29 -9.14
CA LYS A 99 9.88 9.28 -9.14
C LYS A 99 9.24 8.51 -7.99
N LEU A 100 10.03 7.81 -7.17
CA LEU A 100 9.50 6.97 -6.08
C LEU A 100 10.42 6.96 -4.84
N GLU A 101 11.29 7.95 -4.65
CA GLU A 101 11.73 8.29 -3.30
C GLU A 101 10.50 8.74 -2.50
N GLU A 102 10.42 8.25 -1.25
CA GLU A 102 9.52 8.67 -0.19
C GLU A 102 8.51 9.73 -0.64
N ARG A 103 7.39 9.29 -1.23
CA ARG A 103 6.22 10.16 -1.25
C ARG A 103 5.92 10.41 0.21
N ASP A 104 6.36 11.56 0.69
CA ASP A 104 5.84 12.27 1.85
C ASP A 104 4.45 11.71 2.12
N SER A 105 4.27 11.05 3.27
CA SER A 105 3.08 10.24 3.57
C SER A 105 1.74 10.96 3.32
N ASN A 106 1.78 12.27 3.08
CA ASN A 106 0.69 13.14 2.65
C ASN A 106 0.56 13.35 1.13
N ALA A 107 1.64 13.35 0.33
CA ALA A 107 1.60 13.65 -1.11
C ALA A 107 0.79 12.62 -1.91
N TRP A 108 0.91 11.32 -1.59
CA TRP A 108 0.08 10.30 -2.24
C TRP A 108 -1.39 10.40 -1.81
N LYS A 109 -1.67 10.75 -0.54
CA LYS A 109 -3.04 10.96 -0.03
C LYS A 109 -3.71 12.14 -0.71
N VAL A 110 -2.96 13.22 -0.92
CA VAL A 110 -3.39 14.40 -1.66
C VAL A 110 -3.74 14.04 -3.09
N HIS A 111 -2.86 13.32 -3.78
CA HIS A 111 -3.11 12.91 -5.15
C HIS A 111 -4.38 12.05 -5.27
N GLU A 112 -4.56 11.11 -4.35
CA GLU A 112 -5.76 10.26 -4.32
C GLU A 112 -7.03 11.06 -4.05
N LEU A 113 -6.95 12.05 -3.16
CA LEU A 113 -8.06 12.94 -2.85
C LEU A 113 -8.40 13.86 -4.03
N GLN A 114 -7.39 14.35 -4.76
CA GLN A 114 -7.59 15.12 -5.99
C GLN A 114 -8.27 14.28 -7.08
N ASN A 115 -7.88 13.00 -7.23
CA ASN A 115 -8.54 12.07 -8.14
C ASN A 115 -10.01 11.86 -7.76
N LEU A 116 -10.30 11.62 -6.48
CA LEU A 116 -11.67 11.49 -6.00
C LEU A 116 -12.50 12.74 -6.32
N PHE A 117 -11.93 13.93 -6.14
CA PHE A 117 -12.61 15.18 -6.50
C PHE A 117 -12.84 15.31 -8.01
N GLN A 118 -11.86 14.93 -8.84
CA GLN A 118 -11.99 14.90 -10.29
C GLN A 118 -13.10 13.93 -10.72
N GLU A 119 -13.23 12.77 -10.09
CA GLU A 119 -14.30 11.81 -10.38
C GLU A 119 -15.69 12.32 -9.97
N GLN A 120 -15.80 12.96 -8.80
CA GLN A 120 -17.08 13.43 -8.26
C GLN A 120 -17.61 14.72 -8.91
N PHE A 121 -16.70 15.56 -9.41
CA PHE A 121 -17.03 16.88 -9.94
C PHE A 121 -16.66 17.07 -11.42
N GLY A 122 -15.90 16.14 -12.01
CA GLY A 122 -15.48 16.20 -13.41
C GLY A 122 -14.78 17.52 -13.73
N ASP A 123 -15.17 18.11 -14.85
CA ASP A 123 -14.61 19.37 -15.36
C ASP A 123 -14.86 20.59 -14.44
N CYS A 124 -15.71 20.45 -13.42
CA CYS A 124 -15.95 21.53 -12.45
C CYS A 124 -14.84 21.60 -11.38
N PHE A 125 -13.94 20.63 -11.32
CA PHE A 125 -12.81 20.62 -10.40
C PHE A 125 -11.55 21.15 -11.08
N SER A 126 -10.71 21.84 -10.31
CA SER A 126 -9.39 22.29 -10.74
C SER A 126 -8.43 22.23 -9.57
N ALA A 127 -7.35 21.46 -9.74
CA ALA A 127 -6.24 21.44 -8.80
C ALA A 127 -5.25 22.56 -9.16
N GLU A 128 -4.89 23.40 -8.19
CA GLU A 128 -3.80 24.37 -8.34
C GLU A 128 -2.49 23.63 -8.06
N THR A 129 -1.55 23.69 -9.01
CA THR A 129 -0.18 23.20 -8.79
C THR A 129 0.60 24.35 -8.16
N GLY A 130 1.04 24.20 -6.91
CA GLY A 130 1.92 25.17 -6.26
C GLY A 130 3.21 25.35 -7.06
N GLN A 131 3.83 26.53 -6.98
CA GLN A 131 5.10 26.86 -7.66
C GLN A 131 6.33 26.18 -7.02
N GLU A 132 6.15 25.47 -5.92
CA GLU A 132 7.13 24.56 -5.32
C GLU A 132 6.47 23.17 -5.27
N GLU A 133 7.24 22.09 -5.40
CA GLU A 133 6.81 20.70 -5.58
C GLU A 133 6.02 20.09 -4.39
N GLY A 134 5.01 20.78 -3.89
CA GLY A 134 4.18 20.42 -2.76
C GLY A 134 2.73 20.86 -2.96
N VAL A 135 1.84 19.87 -2.86
CA VAL A 135 0.40 19.94 -2.50
C VAL A 135 -0.23 21.33 -2.58
N GLY A 136 -0.87 21.65 -3.71
CA GLY A 136 -1.66 22.87 -3.84
C GLY A 136 -3.15 22.69 -3.52
N ASN A 137 -3.85 23.81 -3.37
CA ASN A 137 -5.29 23.85 -3.11
C ASN A 137 -6.10 23.34 -4.31
N GLY A 138 -7.30 22.84 -4.06
CA GLY A 138 -8.30 22.53 -5.07
C GLY A 138 -9.43 23.53 -5.08
N SER A 139 -10.05 23.74 -6.24
CA SER A 139 -11.31 24.47 -6.33
C SER A 139 -12.36 23.71 -7.12
N VAL A 140 -13.61 23.82 -6.67
CA VAL A 140 -14.79 23.29 -7.37
C VAL A 140 -15.69 24.46 -7.73
N THR A 141 -15.95 24.65 -9.02
CA THR A 141 -16.78 25.74 -9.54
C THR A 141 -17.99 25.18 -10.28
N ILE A 142 -19.18 25.41 -9.74
CA ILE A 142 -20.46 25.01 -10.36
C ILE A 142 -21.33 26.25 -10.53
N GLY A 143 -21.41 26.75 -11.75
CA GLY A 143 -22.10 28.00 -12.07
C GLY A 143 -21.48 29.19 -11.34
N LYS A 144 -22.23 29.84 -10.45
CA LYS A 144 -21.75 30.94 -9.59
C LYS A 144 -21.22 30.47 -8.23
N SER A 145 -21.37 29.18 -7.92
CA SER A 145 -20.90 28.62 -6.66
C SER A 145 -19.44 28.20 -6.79
N LYS A 146 -18.63 28.55 -5.80
CA LYS A 146 -17.22 28.18 -5.72
C LYS A 146 -16.92 27.63 -4.34
N ALA A 147 -16.15 26.54 -4.29
CA ALA A 147 -15.57 25.97 -3.09
C ALA A 147 -14.04 25.88 -3.27
N ILE A 148 -13.29 26.14 -2.21
CA ILE A 148 -11.82 26.06 -2.17
C ILE A 148 -11.44 25.11 -1.04
N VAL A 149 -10.62 24.11 -1.37
CA VAL A 149 -10.19 23.04 -0.48
C VAL A 149 -8.68 23.10 -0.35
N ASP A 150 -8.19 23.01 0.88
CA ASP A 150 -6.80 22.76 1.18
C ASP A 150 -6.61 21.25 1.34
N PHE A 151 -5.87 20.63 0.42
CA PHE A 151 -5.60 19.21 0.46
C PHE A 151 -4.47 18.84 1.42
N SER A 152 -3.60 19.79 1.81
CA SER A 152 -2.59 19.57 2.85
C SER A 152 -3.26 19.40 4.21
N THR A 153 -4.23 20.25 4.52
CA THR A 153 -4.98 20.20 5.79
C THR A 153 -6.28 19.39 5.70
N MET A 154 -6.64 18.91 4.51
CA MET A 154 -7.88 18.20 4.17
C MET A 154 -9.14 18.94 4.65
N LYS A 155 -9.17 20.26 4.48
CA LYS A 155 -10.25 21.13 4.95
C LYS A 155 -10.79 22.01 3.84
N LEU A 156 -12.08 22.29 3.92
CA LEU A 156 -12.71 23.33 3.13
C LEU A 156 -12.28 24.69 3.68
N ILE A 157 -11.59 25.50 2.87
CA ILE A 157 -11.15 26.86 3.23
C ILE A 157 -12.32 27.84 3.08
N ASP A 158 -12.96 27.82 1.92
CA ASP A 158 -14.03 28.76 1.59
C ASP A 158 -15.09 28.10 0.72
N CYS A 159 -16.35 28.48 0.92
CA CYS A 159 -17.44 28.10 0.03
C CYS A 159 -18.63 29.07 0.17
N ASN A 160 -19.06 29.62 -0.96
CA ASN A 160 -20.16 30.58 -1.03
C ASN A 160 -21.55 29.95 -1.16
N SER A 161 -21.67 28.61 -1.06
CA SER A 161 -22.91 27.88 -1.33
C SER A 161 -23.10 26.71 -0.36
N ASN A 162 -24.17 26.74 0.44
CA ASN A 162 -24.44 25.70 1.45
C ASN A 162 -24.65 24.29 0.84
N PRO A 163 -25.38 24.12 -0.28
CA PRO A 163 -25.49 22.80 -0.93
C PRO A 163 -24.15 22.26 -1.45
N LEU A 164 -23.30 23.13 -2.02
CA LEU A 164 -21.98 22.74 -2.49
C LEU A 164 -21.06 22.39 -1.32
N ARG A 165 -21.09 23.18 -0.25
CA ARG A 165 -20.37 22.95 1.00
C ARG A 165 -20.63 21.55 1.55
N GLY A 166 -21.90 21.19 1.75
CA GLY A 166 -22.25 19.87 2.29
C GLY A 166 -21.76 18.71 1.43
N ARG A 167 -21.78 18.86 0.09
CA ARG A 167 -21.23 17.86 -0.83
C ARG A 167 -19.72 17.74 -0.72
N VAL A 168 -19.00 18.87 -0.72
CA VAL A 168 -17.53 18.90 -0.64
C VAL A 168 -17.04 18.36 0.70
N GLU A 169 -17.66 18.74 1.82
CA GLU A 169 -17.34 18.22 3.15
C GLU A 169 -17.60 16.71 3.26
N SER A 170 -18.67 16.21 2.65
CA SER A 170 -18.96 14.78 2.62
C SER A 170 -17.89 14.00 1.86
N ILE A 171 -17.45 14.50 0.70
CA ILE A 171 -16.39 13.87 -0.09
C ILE A 171 -15.05 13.94 0.64
N LEU A 172 -14.73 15.05 1.30
CA LEU A 172 -13.55 15.15 2.18
C LEU A 172 -13.57 14.10 3.29
N SER A 173 -14.70 13.92 3.96
CA SER A 173 -14.83 12.91 5.02
C SER A 173 -14.65 11.49 4.49
N ILE A 174 -15.16 11.19 3.29
CA ILE A 174 -14.96 9.89 2.63
C ILE A 174 -13.49 9.69 2.26
N GLY A 175 -12.88 10.66 1.60
CA GLY A 175 -11.48 10.60 1.19
C GLY A 175 -10.51 10.48 2.36
N GLN A 176 -10.79 11.17 3.48
CA GLN A 176 -10.04 11.00 4.73
C GLN A 176 -10.10 9.55 5.23
N LYS A 177 -11.29 8.92 5.23
CA LYS A 177 -11.42 7.52 5.64
C LYS A 177 -10.68 6.56 4.73
N LEU A 178 -10.67 6.81 3.42
CA LEU A 178 -9.98 5.99 2.42
C LEU A 178 -8.45 6.12 2.48
N THR A 179 -7.95 7.28 2.90
CA THR A 179 -6.50 7.57 3.00
C THR A 179 -5.95 7.33 4.41
N THR A 180 -6.81 6.99 5.38
CA THR A 180 -6.38 6.61 6.73
C THR A 180 -5.94 5.14 6.72
N PRO A 181 -4.75 4.81 7.24
CA PRO A 181 -4.34 3.42 7.38
C PRO A 181 -5.34 2.66 8.27
N LEU A 182 -5.72 1.45 7.83
CA LEU A 182 -6.61 0.56 8.58
C LEU A 182 -5.87 0.11 9.85
N CYS A 183 -6.22 0.68 11.01
CA CYS A 183 -5.79 0.20 12.33
C CYS A 183 -6.48 -1.12 12.71
#